data_AF-A0A835ZE47-F1
#
_entry.id   AF-A0A835ZE47-F1
#
_cell.length_a   1.000
_cell.length_b   1.000
_cell.length_c   1.000
_cell.angle_alpha   90.00
_cell.angle_beta   90.00
_cell.angle_gamma   90.00
#
_symmetry.space_group_name_H-M   'P 1'
#
loop_
_entity.id
_entity.type
_entity.pdbx_description
1 polymer ?
#
loop_
_entity_poly.entity_id
_entity_poly.type
_entity_poly.pdbx_seq_one_letter_code
_entity_poly.pdbx_strand_id
1 'polypeptide(L)'
;VILDTRESLDSPLIGPTVQQVASDMPSVKGGDDLFVAPLAIPRLPRRQYFLFAPAIYTDDINKNDRERCDTLYIDVKQAIFQGIELLLRARESDFYGDPVRRLAYEALSGGKPAPTFPLYV
;
A
#
# COMPACT_ATOMS: atom_id res chain seq x y z
N VAL A 1 -6.68 -3.65 -4.60
CA VAL A 1 -7.50 -4.04 -3.43
C VAL A 1 -8.24 -5.30 -3.83
N ILE A 2 -8.05 -6.36 -3.07
CA ILE A 2 -8.64 -7.67 -3.31
C ILE A 2 -9.92 -7.74 -2.47
N LEU A 3 -11.03 -8.17 -3.05
CA LEU A 3 -12.24 -8.46 -2.29
C LEU A 3 -12.09 -9.76 -1.52
N ASP A 4 -12.64 -9.81 -0.32
CA ASP A 4 -12.80 -11.07 0.41
C ASP A 4 -13.84 -11.95 -0.30
N THR A 5 -13.72 -13.26 -0.11
CA THR A 5 -14.58 -14.29 -0.71
C THR A 5 -16.05 -14.06 -0.37
N ARG A 6 -16.35 -13.75 0.90
CA ARG A 6 -17.73 -13.48 1.36
C ARG A 6 -18.28 -12.19 0.75
N GLU A 7 -17.48 -11.13 0.74
CA GLU A 7 -17.87 -9.85 0.15
C GLU A 7 -18.16 -9.97 -1.35
N SER A 8 -17.44 -10.86 -2.05
CA SER A 8 -17.65 -11.13 -3.47
C SER A 8 -18.95 -11.90 -3.73
N LEU A 9 -19.25 -12.92 -2.91
CA LEU A 9 -20.45 -13.75 -3.04
C LEU A 9 -21.73 -13.00 -2.63
N ASP A 10 -21.65 -12.18 -1.60
CA ASP A 10 -22.80 -11.42 -1.06
C ASP A 10 -23.10 -10.14 -1.87
N SER A 11 -22.26 -9.80 -2.85
CA SER A 11 -22.44 -8.59 -3.65
C SER A 11 -23.61 -8.74 -4.64
N PRO A 12 -24.60 -7.83 -4.62
CA PRO A 12 -25.75 -7.90 -5.53
C PRO A 12 -25.40 -7.62 -7.00
N LEU A 13 -24.21 -7.07 -7.27
CA LEU A 13 -23.75 -6.74 -8.63
C LEU A 13 -22.96 -7.88 -9.29
N ILE A 14 -22.12 -8.56 -8.51
CA ILE A 14 -21.16 -9.54 -9.04
C ILE A 14 -21.29 -10.93 -8.42
N GLY A 15 -22.03 -11.09 -7.32
CA GLY A 15 -22.21 -12.35 -6.59
C GLY A 15 -22.68 -13.53 -7.45
N PRO A 16 -23.73 -13.37 -8.29
CA PRO A 16 -24.18 -14.44 -9.18
C PRO A 16 -23.10 -14.91 -10.16
N THR A 17 -22.32 -13.96 -10.71
CA THR A 17 -21.20 -14.26 -11.61
C THR A 17 -20.05 -14.94 -10.88
N VAL A 18 -19.72 -14.49 -9.67
CA VAL A 18 -18.68 -15.10 -8.81
C VAL A 18 -19.05 -16.54 -8.47
N GLN A 19 -20.30 -16.79 -8.10
CA GLN A 19 -20.79 -18.10 -7.70
C GLN A 19 -20.77 -19.09 -8.87
N GLN A 20 -21.17 -18.64 -10.06
CA GLN A 20 -21.12 -19.46 -11.29
C GLN A 20 -19.67 -19.83 -11.66
N VAL A 21 -18.75 -18.84 -11.64
CA VAL A 21 -17.34 -19.09 -11.94
C VAL A 21 -16.71 -20.03 -10.93
N ALA A 22 -17.04 -19.88 -9.64
CA ALA A 22 -16.51 -20.74 -8.59
C ALA A 22 -17.07 -22.18 -8.66
N SER A 23 -18.32 -22.38 -9.10
CA SER A 23 -18.89 -23.71 -9.31
C SER A 23 -18.33 -24.44 -10.52
N ASP A 24 -17.86 -23.69 -11.52
CA ASP A 24 -17.26 -24.25 -12.74
C ASP A 24 -15.76 -24.57 -12.58
N MET A 25 -15.14 -24.17 -11.45
CA MET A 25 -13.74 -24.49 -11.18
C MET A 25 -13.55 -25.93 -10.68
N PRO A 26 -12.57 -26.67 -11.21
CA PRO A 26 -12.28 -28.03 -10.76
C PRO A 26 -11.81 -28.02 -9.31
N SER A 27 -12.57 -28.68 -8.43
CA SER A 27 -12.18 -28.86 -7.04
C SER A 27 -11.25 -30.07 -6.87
N VAL A 28 -10.16 -29.88 -6.12
CA VAL A 28 -9.19 -30.93 -5.77
C VAL A 28 -9.69 -31.81 -4.61
N LYS A 29 -10.63 -31.31 -3.81
CA LYS A 29 -11.33 -32.07 -2.76
C LYS A 29 -12.78 -32.25 -3.16
N GLY A 30 -13.21 -33.49 -3.37
CA GLY A 30 -14.63 -33.79 -3.52
C GLY A 30 -15.39 -33.35 -2.27
N GLY A 31 -16.32 -32.40 -2.44
CA GLY A 31 -17.19 -31.88 -1.39
C GLY A 31 -16.69 -30.58 -0.75
N ASP A 32 -17.54 -29.55 -0.84
CA ASP A 32 -17.63 -28.31 -0.04
C ASP A 32 -16.51 -27.25 -0.06
N ASP A 33 -15.33 -27.52 -0.63
CA ASP A 33 -14.30 -26.47 -0.80
C ASP A 33 -14.58 -25.62 -2.07
N LEU A 34 -15.33 -24.52 -1.91
CA LEU A 34 -15.58 -23.53 -2.96
C LEU A 34 -14.36 -22.61 -3.12
N PHE A 35 -13.61 -22.78 -4.21
CA PHE A 35 -12.52 -21.85 -4.54
C PHE A 35 -13.10 -20.63 -5.26
N VAL A 36 -13.10 -19.48 -4.57
CA VAL A 36 -13.44 -18.19 -5.17
C VAL A 36 -12.14 -17.47 -5.52
N ALA A 37 -11.86 -17.34 -6.81
CA ALA A 37 -10.70 -16.59 -7.26
C ALA A 37 -10.83 -15.12 -6.83
N PRO A 38 -9.76 -14.50 -6.31
CA PRO A 38 -9.79 -13.11 -5.88
C PRO A 38 -10.09 -12.20 -7.08
N LEU A 39 -11.20 -11.46 -7.02
CA LEU A 39 -11.55 -10.49 -8.04
C LEU A 39 -10.80 -9.17 -7.80
N ALA A 40 -9.99 -8.78 -8.77
CA ALA A 40 -9.33 -7.49 -8.78
C ALA A 40 -10.33 -6.42 -9.24
N ILE A 41 -10.81 -5.58 -8.30
CA ILE A 41 -11.59 -4.41 -8.70
C ILE A 41 -10.62 -3.35 -9.27
N PRO A 42 -10.83 -2.90 -10.53
CA PRO A 42 -10.06 -1.80 -11.07
C PRO A 42 -10.38 -0.53 -10.28
N ARG A 43 -9.41 -0.05 -9.50
CA ARG A 43 -9.46 1.26 -8.83
C ARG A 43 -8.39 2.14 -9.43
N LEU A 44 -8.68 3.45 -9.54
CA LEU A 44 -7.67 4.41 -9.97
C LEU A 44 -6.48 4.37 -9.01
N PRO A 45 -5.24 4.29 -9.52
CA PRO A 45 -4.07 4.19 -8.68
C PRO A 45 -3.89 5.48 -7.89
N ARG A 46 -3.93 5.35 -6.56
CA ARG A 46 -3.54 6.45 -5.67
C ARG A 46 -2.03 6.65 -5.75
N ARG A 47 -1.59 7.88 -5.55
CA ARG A 47 -0.16 8.22 -5.49
C ARG A 47 0.53 7.46 -4.35
N GLN A 48 1.72 6.93 -4.62
CA GLN A 48 2.61 6.33 -3.62
C GLN A 48 3.59 7.40 -3.13
N TYR A 49 3.84 7.43 -1.83
CA TYR A 49 4.76 8.39 -1.20
C TYR A 49 5.92 7.65 -0.55
N PHE A 50 7.11 8.20 -0.70
CA PHE A 50 8.34 7.64 -0.16
C PHE A 50 9.06 8.75 0.61
N LEU A 51 9.58 8.40 1.78
CA LEU A 51 10.46 9.25 2.59
C LEU A 51 11.72 8.45 2.87
N PHE A 52 12.86 8.99 2.47
CA PHE A 52 14.17 8.39 2.73
C PHE A 52 14.76 9.07 3.97
N ALA A 53 14.91 8.29 5.03
CA ALA A 53 15.55 8.75 6.26
C ALA A 53 17.07 8.92 6.06
N PRO A 54 17.75 9.67 6.94
CA PRO A 54 19.21 9.74 6.97
C PRO A 54 19.86 8.36 7.08
N ALA A 55 21.11 8.27 6.62
CA ALA A 55 21.89 7.04 6.71
C ALA A 55 22.09 6.63 8.18
N ILE A 56 22.04 5.32 8.43
CA ILE A 56 22.33 4.73 9.75
C ILE A 56 23.79 4.28 9.72
N TYR A 57 24.64 4.93 10.51
CA TYR A 57 26.04 4.56 10.66
C TYR A 57 26.18 3.52 11.78
N THR A 58 26.92 2.45 11.52
CA THR A 58 27.12 1.35 12.47
C THR A 58 28.60 1.06 12.76
N ASP A 59 29.50 1.87 12.21
CA ASP A 59 30.95 1.66 12.26
C ASP A 59 31.53 1.64 13.69
N ASP A 60 30.85 2.32 14.63
CA ASP A 60 31.24 2.45 16.04
C ASP A 60 30.46 1.50 16.98
N ILE A 61 29.57 0.67 16.44
CA ILE A 61 28.72 -0.23 17.25
C ILE A 61 29.38 -1.60 17.35
N ASN A 62 29.74 -1.99 18.57
CA ASN A 62 30.16 -3.35 18.85
C ASN A 62 28.95 -4.29 18.83
N LYS A 63 28.90 -5.20 17.86
CA LYS A 63 27.81 -6.20 17.73
C LYS A 63 27.59 -7.11 18.95
N ASN A 64 28.59 -7.26 19.81
CA ASN A 64 28.49 -8.05 21.03
C ASN A 64 27.97 -7.24 22.22
N ASP A 65 27.88 -5.92 22.09
CA ASP A 65 27.25 -5.04 23.07
C ASP A 65 25.74 -5.01 22.81
N ARG A 66 25.03 -5.88 23.52
CA ARG A 66 23.59 -6.06 23.35
C ARG A 66 22.80 -4.77 23.66
N GLU A 67 23.18 -4.05 24.71
CA GLU A 67 22.46 -2.84 25.13
C GLU A 67 22.57 -1.73 24.07
N ARG A 68 23.77 -1.54 23.52
CA ARG A 68 24.01 -0.56 22.47
C ARG A 68 23.30 -0.94 21.16
N CYS A 69 23.29 -2.22 20.80
CA CYS A 69 22.52 -2.72 19.67
C CYS A 69 21.02 -2.49 19.85
N ASP A 70 20.46 -2.85 21.02
CA ASP A 70 19.04 -2.69 21.33
C ASP A 70 18.63 -1.20 21.27
N THR A 71 19.47 -0.30 21.77
CA THR A 71 19.26 1.15 21.68
C THR A 71 19.20 1.62 20.22
N LEU A 72 20.17 1.23 19.38
CA LEU A 72 20.16 1.58 17.95
C LEU A 72 18.88 1.08 17.26
N TYR A 73 18.44 -0.14 17.55
CA TYR A 73 17.19 -0.68 16.98
C TYR A 73 15.97 0.15 17.37
N ILE A 74 15.87 0.57 18.62
CA ILE A 74 14.78 1.42 19.11
C ILE A 74 14.79 2.77 18.38
N ASP A 75 15.96 3.40 18.25
CA ASP A 75 16.10 4.69 17.58
C ASP A 75 15.70 4.62 16.11
N VAL A 76 16.16 3.59 15.38
CA VAL A 76 15.80 3.36 13.98
C VAL A 76 14.30 3.13 13.84
N LYS A 77 13.72 2.31 14.71
CA LYS A 77 12.28 2.04 14.71
C LYS A 77 11.49 3.32 14.94
N GLN A 78 11.90 4.13 15.90
CA GLN A 78 11.26 5.41 16.20
C GLN A 78 11.35 6.39 15.03
N ALA A 79 12.51 6.51 14.39
CA ALA A 79 12.70 7.35 13.20
C ALA A 79 11.78 6.93 12.04
N ILE A 80 11.61 5.62 11.82
CA ILE A 80 10.69 5.10 10.81
C ILE A 80 9.24 5.47 11.15
N PHE A 81 8.80 5.29 12.40
CA PHE A 81 7.43 5.65 12.80
C PHE A 81 7.15 7.14 12.62
N GLN A 82 8.08 7.99 13.04
CA GLN A 82 7.97 9.44 12.84
C GLN A 82 7.90 9.81 11.36
N GLY A 83 8.71 9.15 10.52
CA GLY A 83 8.69 9.35 9.07
C GLY A 83 7.36 8.92 8.43
N ILE A 84 6.79 7.79 8.87
CA ILE A 84 5.47 7.34 8.41
C ILE A 84 4.39 8.34 8.83
N GLU A 85 4.40 8.80 10.08
CA GLU A 85 3.43 9.77 10.57
C GLU A 85 3.51 11.10 9.81
N LEU A 86 4.74 11.58 9.55
CA LEU A 86 4.99 12.75 8.73
C LEU A 86 4.40 12.58 7.32
N LEU A 87 4.66 11.45 6.66
CA LEU A 87 4.12 11.16 5.33
C LEU A 87 2.59 11.10 5.33
N LEU A 88 1.97 10.50 6.34
CA LEU A 88 0.52 10.41 6.45
C LEU A 88 -0.11 11.81 6.56
N ARG A 89 0.43 12.67 7.42
CA ARG A 89 -0.03 14.06 7.57
C ARG A 89 0.19 14.87 6.29
N ALA A 90 1.39 14.78 5.71
CA ALA A 90 1.73 15.52 4.50
C ALA A 90 0.85 15.10 3.31
N ARG A 91 0.52 13.81 3.20
CA ARG A 91 -0.39 13.26 2.19
C ARG A 91 -1.79 13.89 2.22
N GLU A 92 -2.31 14.27 3.39
CA GLU A 92 -3.63 14.92 3.48
C GLU A 92 -3.65 16.28 2.78
N SER A 93 -2.48 16.93 2.69
CA SER A 93 -2.31 18.22 2.00
C SER A 93 -1.94 18.10 0.52
N ASP A 94 -1.73 16.89 -0.03
CA ASP A 94 -1.36 16.75 -1.45
C ASP A 94 -2.55 17.04 -2.37
N PHE A 95 -2.51 18.19 -3.04
CA PHE A 95 -3.50 18.59 -4.04
C PHE A 95 -3.63 17.57 -5.19
N TYR A 96 -2.53 16.92 -5.57
CA TYR A 96 -2.47 15.89 -6.61
C TYR A 96 -2.53 14.46 -6.04
N GLY A 97 -2.89 14.30 -4.76
CA GLY A 97 -3.18 13.00 -4.17
C GLY A 97 -4.43 12.33 -4.76
N ASP A 98 -5.33 13.14 -5.34
CA ASP A 98 -6.48 12.70 -6.12
C ASP A 98 -6.06 12.26 -7.54
N PRO A 99 -6.39 11.03 -7.98
CA PRO A 99 -6.00 10.52 -9.29
C PRO A 99 -6.54 11.34 -10.47
N VAL A 100 -7.76 11.89 -10.38
CA VAL A 100 -8.37 12.62 -11.50
C VAL A 100 -7.64 13.93 -11.71
N ARG A 101 -7.40 14.70 -10.64
CA ARG A 101 -6.64 15.96 -10.70
C ARG A 101 -5.22 15.74 -11.21
N ARG A 102 -4.57 14.68 -10.73
CA ARG A 102 -3.20 14.34 -11.13
C ARG A 102 -3.10 13.97 -12.60
N LEU A 103 -3.97 13.07 -13.08
CA LEU A 103 -3.98 12.64 -14.48
C LEU A 103 -4.28 13.82 -15.43
N ALA A 104 -5.21 14.70 -15.05
CA ALA A 104 -5.48 15.91 -15.83
C ALA A 104 -4.24 16.83 -15.91
N TYR A 105 -3.56 17.05 -14.80
CA TYR A 105 -2.33 17.86 -14.79
C TYR A 105 -1.21 17.23 -15.62
N GLU A 106 -0.95 15.95 -15.44
CA GLU A 106 0.11 15.22 -16.16
C GLU A 106 -0.18 15.24 -17.67
N ALA A 107 -1.43 15.05 -18.09
CA ALA A 107 -1.84 15.14 -19.49
C ALA A 107 -1.61 16.55 -20.08
N LEU A 108 -2.03 17.60 -19.37
CA LEU A 108 -1.87 18.99 -19.82
C LEU A 108 -0.41 19.48 -19.78
N SER A 109 0.41 18.86 -18.92
CA SER A 109 1.83 19.22 -18.74
C SER A 109 2.77 18.45 -19.67
N GLY A 110 2.23 17.74 -20.67
CA GLY A 110 3.03 16.94 -21.60
C GLY A 110 3.67 15.71 -20.96
N GLY A 111 2.98 15.09 -20.00
CA GLY A 111 3.44 13.90 -19.28
C GLY A 111 4.39 14.17 -18.11
N LYS A 112 4.66 15.43 -17.76
CA LYS A 112 5.48 15.76 -16.59
C LYS A 112 4.76 15.30 -15.31
N PRO A 113 5.48 14.66 -14.37
CA PRO A 113 4.88 14.19 -13.12
C PRO A 113 4.33 15.38 -12.32
N ALA A 114 3.15 15.22 -11.73
CA ALA A 114 2.59 16.26 -10.87
C ALA A 114 3.48 16.51 -9.64
N PRO A 115 3.67 17.76 -9.20
CA PRO A 115 4.45 18.05 -8.01
C PRO A 115 3.82 17.43 -6.76
N THR A 116 4.61 17.28 -5.71
CA THR A 116 4.17 16.83 -4.37
C THR A 116 4.43 17.92 -3.34
N PHE A 117 3.93 17.74 -2.12
CA PHE A 117 4.29 18.59 -0.99
C PHE A 117 5.81 18.60 -0.75
N PRO A 118 6.38 19.75 -0.34
CA PRO A 118 7.75 19.78 0.17
C PRO A 118 7.81 19.07 1.53
N LEU A 119 8.87 18.29 1.75
CA LEU A 119 9.21 17.78 3.06
C LEU A 119 10.23 18.74 3.67
N TYR A 120 9.84 19.46 4.72
CA TYR A 120 10.79 20.18 5.55
C TYR A 120 11.32 19.16 6.57
N VAL A 121 12.52 18.65 6.32
CA VAL A 121 13.26 17.73 7.20
C VAL A 121 14.45 18.49 7.77
#